data_AF-Q926P1-F1
#
_entry.id   AF-Q926P1-F1
#
_cell.length_a   1.000
_cell.length_b   1.000
_cell.length_c   1.000
_cell.angle_alpha   90.00
_cell.angle_beta   90.00
_cell.angle_gamma   90.00
#
_symmetry.space_group_name_H-M   'P 1'
#
loop_
_entity.id
_entity.type
_entity.pdbx_description
1 polymer ?
#
loop_
_entity_poly.entity_id
_entity_poly.type
_entity_poly.pdbx_seq_one_letter_code
_entity_poly.pdbx_strand_id
1 'polypeptide(L)' 'MAEIKIRDLDAAVVKQLDQMAREKKMSRESFLRQYLTSIAALEETNHLIGKQEEAFQKMSMGVFELTKNVQQLLTEIRE' A
#
# COMPACT_ATOMS: atom_id res chain seq x y z
N MET A 1 -16.17 16.02 15.50
CA MET A 1 -15.92 14.73 14.83
C MET A 1 -17.01 14.51 13.80
N ALA A 2 -16.67 14.05 12.61
CA ALA A 2 -17.69 13.67 11.62
C ALA A 2 -18.33 12.34 12.02
N GLU A 3 -19.65 12.23 11.84
CA GLU A 3 -20.43 11.01 12.07
C GLU A 3 -20.84 10.41 10.72
N ILE A 4 -20.67 9.10 10.57
CA ILE A 4 -21.06 8.35 9.38
C ILE A 4 -22.13 7.33 9.81
N LYS A 5 -23.25 7.30 9.09
CA LYS A 5 -24.31 6.30 9.27
C LYS A 5 -24.38 5.40 8.06
N ILE A 6 -24.18 4.11 8.27
CA ILE A 6 -24.34 3.07 7.24
C ILE A 6 -25.68 2.39 7.50
N ARG A 7 -26.58 2.41 6.51
CA ARG A 7 -27.92 1.83 6.57
C ARG A 7 -28.00 0.58 5.72
N ASP A 8 -29.05 -0.20 5.93
CA ASP A 8 -29.40 -1.36 5.10
C ASP A 8 -28.28 -2.41 4.99
N LEU A 9 -27.50 -2.56 6.07
CA LEU A 9 -26.48 -3.59 6.17
C LEU A 9 -27.15 -4.94 6.47
N ASP A 10 -26.73 -5.98 5.76
CA ASP A 10 -27.18 -7.35 6.02
C ASP A 10 -26.91 -7.74 7.49
N ALA A 11 -27.90 -8.34 8.15
CA ALA A 11 -27.79 -8.75 9.55
C ALA A 11 -26.65 -9.75 9.78
N ALA A 12 -26.30 -10.59 8.81
CA ALA A 12 -25.17 -11.49 8.87
C ALA A 12 -23.84 -10.72 8.91
N VAL A 13 -23.72 -9.65 8.12
CA VAL A 13 -22.54 -8.78 8.12
C VAL A 13 -22.42 -8.05 9.47
N VAL A 14 -23.53 -7.54 10.01
CA VAL A 14 -23.53 -6.91 11.34
C VAL A 14 -23.03 -7.88 12.41
N LYS A 15 -23.50 -9.14 12.39
CA LYS A 15 -23.05 -10.17 13.32
C LYS A 15 -21.55 -10.48 13.19
N GLN A 16 -21.04 -10.54 11.96
CA GLN A 16 -19.60 -10.73 11.74
C GLN A 16 -18.79 -9.57 12.31
N LEU A 17 -19.21 -8.32 12.09
CA LEU A 17 -18.56 -7.14 12.65
C LEU A 17 -18.58 -7.15 14.19
N ASP A 18 -19.71 -7.53 14.79
CA ASP A 18 -19.82 -7.67 16.24
C ASP A 18 -18.88 -8.77 16.78
N GLN A 19 -18.77 -9.90 16.07
CA GLN A 19 -17.88 -10.99 16.44
C GLN A 19 -16.41 -10.57 16.37
N MET A 20 -15.98 -9.92 15.28
CA MET A 20 -14.61 -9.42 15.13
C MET A 20 -14.24 -8.38 16.20
N ALA A 21 -15.18 -7.51 16.55
CA ALA A 21 -14.99 -6.54 17.63
C ALA A 21 -14.83 -7.23 19.01
N ARG A 22 -15.64 -8.27 19.28
CA ARG A 22 -15.55 -9.08 20.51
C ARG A 22 -14.24 -9.82 20.62
N GLU A 23 -13.75 -10.44 19.54
CA GLU A 23 -12.46 -11.13 19.50
C GLU A 23 -11.31 -10.19 19.87
N LYS A 24 -11.40 -8.92 19.46
CA LYS A 24 -10.45 -7.85 19.79
C LYS A 24 -10.76 -7.13 21.12
N LYS A 25 -11.76 -7.60 21.88
CA LYS A 25 -12.20 -7.02 23.16
C LYS A 25 -12.51 -5.52 23.11
N MET A 26 -13.16 -5.08 22.04
CA MET A 26 -13.52 -3.67 21.82
C MET A 26 -14.98 -3.51 21.36
N SER A 27 -15.50 -2.29 21.39
CA SER A 27 -16.83 -2.01 20.83
C SER A 27 -16.80 -2.12 19.30
N ARG A 28 -17.95 -2.44 18.69
CA ARG A 28 -18.11 -2.44 17.23
C ARG A 28 -17.70 -1.10 16.63
N GLU A 29 -18.06 0.01 17.28
CA GLU A 29 -17.70 1.35 16.81
C GLU A 29 -16.19 1.56 16.82
N SER A 30 -15.51 1.20 17.91
CA SER A 30 -14.05 1.32 18.01
C SER A 30 -13.35 0.45 16.96
N PHE A 31 -13.84 -0.77 16.78
CA PHE A 31 -13.38 -1.68 15.74
C PHE A 31 -13.51 -1.07 14.34
N LEU A 32 -14.69 -0.54 14.00
CA LEU A 32 -14.93 0.07 12.70
C LEU A 32 -14.07 1.31 12.47
N ARG A 33 -13.89 2.16 13.49
CA ARG A 33 -12.99 3.33 13.42
C ARG A 33 -11.56 2.89 13.14
N GLN A 34 -11.05 1.92 13.88
CA GLN A 34 -9.70 1.39 13.66
C GLN A 34 -9.56 0.77 12.27
N TYR A 35 -10.52 -0.04 11.86
CA TYR A 35 -10.51 -0.72 10.56
C TYR A 35 -10.54 0.26 9.39
N LEU A 36 -11.43 1.26 9.43
CA LEU A 36 -11.49 2.31 8.42
C LEU A 36 -10.21 3.16 8.37
N THR A 37 -9.61 3.43 9.52
CA THR A 37 -8.32 4.14 9.60
C THR A 37 -7.21 3.33 8.95
N SER A 38 -7.16 2.02 9.22
CA SER A 38 -6.18 1.11 8.59
C SER A 38 -6.36 1.04 7.08
N ILE A 39 -7.59 1.00 6.58
CA ILE A 39 -7.87 1.02 5.12
C ILE A 39 -7.37 2.32 4.49
N ALA A 40 -7.70 3.47 5.09
CA ALA A 40 -7.25 4.76 4.57
C ALA A 40 -5.72 4.87 4.53
N ALA A 41 -5.05 4.38 5.57
CA ALA A 41 -3.59 4.35 5.63
C ALA A 41 -2.96 3.38 4.61
N LEU A 42 -3.62 2.25 4.31
CA LEU A 42 -3.14 1.28 3.31
C LEU A 42 -3.16 1.87 1.90
N GLU A 43 -4.19 2.64 1.54
CA GLU A 43 -4.26 3.30 0.23
C GLU A 43 -3.10 4.29 0.04
N GLU A 44 -2.83 5.11 1.05
CA GLU A 44 -1.69 6.03 1.06
C GLU A 44 -0.36 5.27 0.98
N THR A 45 -0.21 4.19 1.74
CA THR A 45 1.00 3.34 1.74
C THR A 45 1.22 2.69 0.38
N ASN A 46 0.18 2.13 -0.24
CA ASN A 46 0.27 1.53 -1.57
C ASN A 46 0.64 2.55 -2.64
N HIS A 47 0.12 3.77 -2.54
CA HIS A 47 0.49 4.86 -3.43
C HIS A 47 1.98 5.24 -3.28
N LEU A 48 2.49 5.27 -2.05
CA LEU A 48 3.91 5.54 -1.78
C LEU A 48 4.81 4.40 -2.30
N ILE A 49 4.40 3.15 -2.13
CA ILE A 49 5.13 1.99 -2.68
C ILE A 49 5.22 2.09 -4.20
N GLY A 50 4.11 2.36 -4.90
CA GLY A 50 4.12 2.50 -6.36
C GLY A 50 5.06 3.60 -6.84
N LYS A 51 5.11 4.74 -6.15
CA LYS A 51 6.08 5.82 -6.44
C LYS A 51 7.53 5.39 -6.24
N GLN A 52 7.81 4.63 -5.18
CA GLN A 52 9.16 4.11 -4.92
C GLN A 52 9.58 3.06 -5.95
N GLU A 53 8.68 2.17 -6.35
CA GLU A 53 8.92 1.18 -7.41
C GLU A 53 9.24 1.88 -8.74
N GLU A 54 8.48 2.91 -9.11
CA GLU A 54 8.75 3.70 -10.32
C GLU A 54 10.14 4.38 -10.27
N ALA A 55 10.49 4.98 -9.13
CA ALA A 55 11.80 5.60 -8.95
C ALA A 55 12.93 4.57 -9.02
N PHE A 56 12.75 3.40 -8.41
CA PHE A 56 13.72 2.30 -8.43
C PHE A 56 13.91 1.72 -9.84
N GLN A 57 12.83 1.59 -10.61
CA GLN A 57 12.90 1.15 -12.01
C GLN A 57 13.71 2.13 -12.87
N LYS A 58 13.44 3.44 -12.75
CA LYS A 58 14.20 4.48 -13.48
C LYS A 58 15.68 4.44 -13.13
N MET A 59 16.00 4.30 -11.83
CA MET A 59 17.38 4.18 -11.38
C MET A 59 18.06 2.92 -11.93
N SER A 60 17.38 1.78 -11.91
CA SER A 60 17.90 0.50 -12.43
C SER A 60 18.19 0.57 -13.92
N MET A 61 17.30 1.19 -14.71
CA MET A 61 17.52 1.44 -16.13
C MET A 61 18.75 2.33 -16.35
N GLY A 62 18.89 3.42 -15.60
CA GLY A 62 20.05 4.30 -15.72
C GLY A 62 21.38 3.58 -15.40
N VAL A 63 21.41 2.75 -14.36
CA VAL A 63 22.59 1.93 -14.02
C VAL A 63 22.91 0.93 -15.13
N PHE A 64 21.89 0.31 -15.73
CA PHE A 64 22.07 -0.63 -16.84
C PHE A 64 22.66 0.05 -18.07
N GLU A 65 22.13 1.22 -18.45
CA GLU A 65 22.66 2.01 -19.56
C GLU A 65 24.10 2.46 -19.32
N LEU A 66 24.40 2.96 -18.12
CA LEU A 66 25.77 3.33 -17.74
C LEU A 66 26.72 2.13 -17.83
N THR A 67 26.29 0.97 -17.34
CA THR A 67 27.09 -0.27 -17.40
C THR A 67 27.39 -0.66 -18.84
N LYS A 68 26.38 -0.60 -19.71
CA LYS A 68 26.53 -0.87 -21.15
C LYS A 68 27.53 0.11 -21.80
N ASN A 69 27.39 1.41 -21.51
CA ASN A 69 28.27 2.42 -22.08
C ASN A 69 29.72 2.23 -21.63
N VAL A 70 29.95 1.91 -20.35
CA VAL A 70 31.29 1.60 -19.84
C VAL A 70 31.87 0.36 -20.51
N GLN A 71 31.09 -0.71 -20.68
CA GLN A 71 31.55 -1.92 -21.38
C GLN A 71 31.93 -1.64 -22.84
N GLN A 72 31.16 -0.79 -23.52
CA GLN A 72 31.45 -0.39 -24.89
C GLN A 72 32.76 0.39 -24.97
N LEU A 73 32.95 1.42 -24.13
CA LEU A 73 34.19 2.20 -24.09
C LEU A 73 35.43 1.33 -23.78
N LEU A 74 35.30 0.37 -22.87
CA LEU A 74 36.39 -0.56 -22.56
C LEU A 74 36.74 -1.48 -23.74
N THR A 75 35.76 -1.79 -24.60
CA THR A 75 36.00 -2.54 -25.84
C THR A 75 36.73 -1.67 -26.85
N GLU A 76 36.27 -0.44 -27.05
CA GLU A 76 36.86 0.52 -28.00
C GLU A 76 38.31 0.90 -27.64
N ILE A 77 38.68 0.92 -26.36
CA ILE A 77 40.07 1.19 -25.92
C ILE A 77 41.01 -0.03 -26.13
N ARG A 78 40.45 -1.24 -26.22
CA ARG A 78 41.23 -2.48 -26.38
C ARG A 78 41.56 -2.81 -27.84
N GLU A 79 40.87 -2.21 -28.80
CA GLU A 79 41.14 -2.29 -30.24
C GLU A 79 42.15 -1.21 -30.68
#